data_AF-A0A1G2IEA3-F1
#
_entry.id   AF-A0A1G2IEA3-F1
#
_cell.length_a   1.000
_cell.length_b   1.000
_cell.length_c   1.000
_cell.angle_alpha   90.00
_cell.angle_beta   90.00
_cell.angle_gamma   90.00
#
_symmetry.space_group_name_H-M   'P 1'
#
loop_
_entity.id
_entity.type
_entity.pdbx_description
1 polymer ?
#
loop_
_entity_poly.entity_id
_entity_poly.type
_entity_poly.pdbx_seq_one_letter_code
_entity_poly.pdbx_strand_id
1 'polypeptide(L)'
;MNKKIAPTFTALTLLFLPVAVLAINIPSFPPGANVNVMTIIDAVFSFIWPLFAGFSVVMFVIAGFMFLLANGDVTKAGGARSAVIWGSVGVAVGVLAFSIPFLVKFALGI
;
A
#
# COMPACT_ATOMS: atom_id res chain seq x y z
N MET A 1 3.84 29.42 -1.63
CA MET A 1 2.97 28.45 -2.33
C MET A 1 1.93 29.20 -3.15
N ASN A 2 1.89 29.01 -4.46
CA ASN A 2 0.87 29.63 -5.31
C ASN A 2 -0.47 28.94 -5.02
N LYS A 3 -1.49 29.69 -4.57
CA LYS A 3 -2.80 29.16 -4.14
C LYS A 3 -3.55 28.36 -5.21
N LYS A 4 -3.09 28.43 -6.47
CA LYS A 4 -3.66 27.71 -7.62
C LYS A 4 -3.10 26.30 -7.84
N ILE A 5 -1.94 25.96 -7.25
CA ILE A 5 -1.29 24.66 -7.49
C ILE A 5 -1.96 23.55 -6.68
N ALA A 6 -2.37 23.87 -5.45
CA ALA A 6 -3.08 22.94 -4.58
C ALA A 6 -4.38 22.39 -5.19
N PRO A 7 -5.32 23.21 -5.69
CA PRO A 7 -6.56 22.69 -6.27
C PRO A 7 -6.33 21.90 -7.57
N THR A 8 -5.36 22.29 -8.40
CA THR A 8 -5.03 21.56 -9.63
C THR A 8 -4.47 20.17 -9.34
N PHE A 9 -3.59 20.03 -8.34
CA PHE A 9 -3.05 18.73 -7.94
C PHE A 9 -4.16 17.82 -7.41
N THR A 10 -5.03 18.33 -6.53
CA THR A 10 -6.15 17.54 -5.98
C THR A 10 -7.13 17.10 -7.07
N ALA A 11 -7.44 17.96 -8.04
CA ALA A 11 -8.31 17.64 -9.17
C ALA A 11 -7.70 16.55 -10.08
N LEU A 12 -6.38 16.61 -10.31
CA LEU A 12 -5.63 15.59 -11.03
C LEU A 12 -5.73 14.23 -10.31
N THR A 13 -5.48 14.18 -8.99
CA THR A 13 -5.59 12.94 -8.22
C THR A 13 -7.01 12.37 -8.26
N LEU A 14 -8.04 13.22 -8.22
CA LEU A 14 -9.45 12.80 -8.29
C LEU A 14 -9.79 12.18 -9.66
N LEU A 15 -9.23 12.72 -10.75
CA LEU A 15 -9.42 12.21 -12.11
C LEU A 15 -8.71 10.86 -12.38
N PHE A 16 -7.63 10.56 -11.64
CA PHE A 16 -6.92 9.28 -11.75
C PHE A 16 -7.51 8.17 -10.87
N LEU A 17 -8.41 8.50 -9.94
CA LEU A 17 -9.06 7.53 -9.05
C LEU A 17 -9.79 6.37 -9.79
N PRO A 18 -10.53 6.60 -10.90
CA PRO A 18 -11.22 5.52 -11.62
C PRO A 18 -10.25 4.48 -12.21
N VAL A 19 -9.06 4.91 -12.62
CA VAL A 19 -8.02 4.02 -13.16
C VAL A 19 -7.48 3.10 -12.07
N ALA A 20 -7.35 3.60 -10.84
CA ALA A 20 -6.97 2.79 -9.69
C ALA A 20 -8.03 1.72 -9.35
N VAL A 21 -9.33 2.06 -9.48
CA VAL A 21 -10.43 1.11 -9.23
C VAL A 21 -10.45 -0.01 -10.26
N LEU A 22 -10.12 0.26 -11.53
CA LEU A 22 -10.07 -0.75 -12.59
C LEU A 22 -8.94 -1.77 -12.41
N ALA A 23 -7.88 -1.43 -11.67
CA ALA A 23 -6.79 -2.35 -11.34
C ALA A 23 -7.16 -3.31 -10.18
N ILE A 24 -8.26 -3.05 -9.48
CA ILE A 24 -8.70 -3.88 -8.36
C ILE A 24 -9.37 -5.14 -8.91
N ASN A 25 -8.69 -6.28 -8.75
CA ASN A 25 -9.32 -7.58 -8.90
C ASN A 25 -10.09 -7.89 -7.61
N ILE A 26 -11.42 -7.85 -7.68
CA ILE A 26 -12.26 -8.28 -6.56
C ILE A 26 -12.43 -9.80 -6.70
N PRO A 27 -12.01 -10.61 -5.72
CA PRO A 27 -12.26 -12.04 -5.76
C PRO A 27 -13.77 -12.29 -5.82
N SER A 28 -14.25 -12.83 -6.94
CA SER A 28 -15.65 -13.18 -7.14
C SER A 28 -15.88 -14.62 -6.71
N PHE A 29 -16.86 -14.83 -5.83
CA PHE A 29 -17.30 -16.17 -5.47
C PHE A 29 -18.42 -16.59 -6.43
N PRO A 30 -18.28 -17.72 -7.15
CA PRO A 30 -19.35 -18.26 -7.98
C PRO A 30 -20.62 -18.48 -7.14
N PRO A 31 -21.82 -18.16 -7.65
CA PRO A 31 -23.06 -18.51 -6.98
C PRO A 31 -23.13 -20.03 -6.78
N GLY A 32 -23.15 -20.48 -5.52
CA GLY A 32 -23.14 -21.91 -5.17
C GLY A 32 -21.78 -22.51 -4.75
N ALA A 33 -20.73 -21.71 -4.64
CA ALA A 33 -19.45 -22.17 -4.12
C ALA A 33 -19.54 -22.56 -2.63
N ASN A 34 -18.93 -23.68 -2.25
CA ASN A 34 -18.70 -24.02 -0.84
C ASN A 34 -17.72 -23.01 -0.24
N VAL A 35 -18.25 -21.96 0.39
CA VAL A 35 -17.45 -20.92 1.04
C VAL A 35 -16.83 -21.52 2.29
N ASN A 36 -15.56 -21.89 2.19
CA ASN A 36 -14.75 -22.32 3.33
C ASN A 36 -14.04 -21.10 3.93
N VAL A 37 -13.78 -21.11 5.24
CA VAL A 37 -12.98 -20.10 5.95
C VAL A 37 -11.67 -19.81 5.19
N MET A 38 -11.06 -20.82 4.58
CA MET A 38 -9.85 -20.66 3.78
C MET A 38 -10.04 -19.79 2.53
N THR A 39 -11.16 -19.98 1.81
CA THR A 39 -11.47 -19.19 0.61
C THR A 39 -11.75 -17.72 0.93
N ILE A 40 -12.29 -17.43 2.11
CA ILE A 40 -12.49 -16.06 2.59
C ILE A 40 -11.15 -15.43 2.93
N ILE A 41 -10.29 -16.16 3.65
CA ILE A 41 -8.95 -15.69 4.01
C ILE A 41 -8.14 -15.39 2.75
N ASP A 42 -8.03 -16.35 1.81
CA ASP A 42 -7.26 -16.16 0.58
C ASP A 42 -7.83 -14.99 -0.26
N ALA A 43 -9.14 -14.82 -0.31
CA ALA A 43 -9.78 -13.67 -0.98
C ALA A 43 -9.38 -12.33 -0.33
N VAL A 44 -9.47 -12.21 1.00
CA VAL A 44 -9.09 -11.00 1.74
C VAL A 44 -7.61 -10.67 1.52
N PHE A 45 -6.73 -11.67 1.60
CA PHE A 45 -5.30 -11.47 1.36
C PHE A 45 -5.01 -11.09 -0.10
N SER A 46 -5.72 -11.67 -1.08
CA SER A 46 -5.55 -11.30 -2.50
C SER A 46 -5.91 -9.85 -2.79
N PHE A 47 -6.81 -9.27 -2.00
CA PHE A 47 -7.21 -7.86 -2.12
C PHE A 47 -6.28 -6.92 -1.37
N ILE A 48 -5.90 -7.27 -0.13
CA ILE A 48 -5.10 -6.38 0.73
C ILE A 48 -3.64 -6.30 0.27
N TRP A 49 -3.11 -7.36 -0.34
CA TRP A 49 -1.70 -7.45 -0.72
C TRP A 49 -1.30 -6.49 -1.85
N PRO A 50 -2.03 -6.43 -2.99
CA PRO A 50 -1.76 -5.45 -4.03
C PRO A 50 -1.94 -4.00 -3.54
N LEU A 51 -2.91 -3.76 -2.66
CA LEU A 51 -3.15 -2.45 -2.06
C LEU A 51 -1.97 -2.00 -1.20
N PHE A 52 -1.46 -2.89 -0.35
CA PHE A 52 -0.28 -2.64 0.48
C PHE A 52 0.98 -2.41 -0.37
N ALA A 53 1.20 -3.24 -1.38
CA ALA A 53 2.34 -3.11 -2.28
C ALA A 53 2.30 -1.78 -3.05
N GLY A 54 1.14 -1.42 -3.62
CA GLY A 54 0.94 -0.16 -4.33
C GLY A 54 1.15 1.04 -3.41
N PHE A 55 0.57 1.03 -2.21
CA PHE A 55 0.74 2.09 -1.22
C PHE A 55 2.21 2.26 -0.79
N SER A 56 2.91 1.15 -0.56
CA SER A 56 4.33 1.18 -0.21
C SER A 56 5.16 1.88 -1.29
N VAL A 57 4.98 1.51 -2.56
CA VAL A 57 5.71 2.13 -3.68
C VAL A 57 5.50 3.64 -3.73
N VAL A 58 4.26 4.11 -3.60
CA VAL A 58 3.96 5.56 -3.61
C VAL A 58 4.65 6.28 -2.45
N MET A 59 4.63 5.71 -1.25
CA MET A 59 5.30 6.30 -0.09
C MET A 59 6.81 6.41 -0.26
N PHE A 60 7.47 5.41 -0.87
CA PHE A 60 8.90 5.49 -1.17
C PHE A 60 9.22 6.57 -2.21
N VAL A 61 8.39 6.71 -3.24
CA VAL A 61 8.56 7.76 -4.24
C VAL A 61 8.45 9.15 -3.60
N ILE A 62 7.47 9.36 -2.72
CA ILE A 62 7.32 10.62 -1.97
C ILE A 62 8.53 10.88 -1.08
N ALA A 63 9.05 9.86 -0.37
CA ALA A 63 10.23 10.01 0.46
C ALA A 63 11.48 10.37 -0.37
N GLY A 64 11.63 9.80 -1.57
CA GLY A 64 12.69 10.14 -2.52
C GLY A 64 12.63 11.61 -2.98
N PHE A 65 11.44 12.10 -3.33
CA PHE A 65 11.25 13.52 -3.63
C PHE A 65 11.55 14.42 -2.43
N MET A 66 11.20 14.00 -1.22
CA MET A 66 11.47 14.77 -0.01
C MET A 66 12.98 14.91 0.26
N PHE A 67 13.76 13.88 -0.09
CA PHE A 67 15.23 13.94 -0.06
C PHE A 67 15.80 14.91 -1.10
N LEU A 68 15.30 14.86 -2.34
CA LEU A 68 15.76 15.73 -3.43
C LEU A 68 15.46 17.21 -3.15
N LEU A 69 14.31 17.50 -2.54
CA LEU A 69 13.87 18.87 -2.25
C LEU A 69 14.54 19.48 -1.02
N ALA A 70 15.22 18.69 -0.18
CA ALA A 70 15.82 19.16 1.06
C ALA A 70 16.97 20.17 0.87
N ASN A 71 17.62 20.24 -0.31
CA ASN A 71 18.60 21.27 -0.72
C ASN A 71 19.60 21.71 0.38
N GLY A 72 20.07 20.79 1.23
CA GLY A 72 21.05 21.10 2.29
C GLY A 72 20.48 21.59 3.64
N ASP A 73 19.16 21.73 3.78
CA ASP A 73 18.51 22.02 5.06
C ASP A 73 18.48 20.75 5.95
N VAL A 74 19.22 20.80 7.07
CA VAL A 74 19.35 19.71 8.05
C VAL A 74 18.01 19.25 8.63
N THR A 75 17.03 20.15 8.73
CA THR A 75 15.71 19.84 9.30
C THR A 75 14.89 19.01 8.33
N LYS A 76 14.91 19.39 7.03
CA LYS A 76 14.19 18.67 5.97
C LYS A 76 14.85 17.36 5.61
N ALA A 77 16.18 17.31 5.66
CA ALA A 77 16.94 16.07 5.50
C ALA A 77 16.67 15.08 6.65
N GLY A 78 16.52 15.56 7.88
CA GLY A 78 16.13 14.73 9.03
C GLY A 78 14.75 14.09 8.85
N GLY A 79 13.75 14.87 8.42
CA GLY A 79 12.42 14.36 8.09
C GLY A 79 12.43 13.31 6.97
N ALA A 80 13.21 13.55 5.91
CA ALA A 80 13.31 12.62 4.78
C ALA A 80 13.97 11.29 5.18
N ARG A 81 15.02 11.34 6.01
CA ARG A 81 15.66 10.14 6.60
C ARG A 81 14.67 9.32 7.41
N SER A 82 13.93 9.97 8.31
CA SER A 82 12.92 9.30 9.12
C SER A 82 11.83 8.66 8.26
N ALA A 83 11.39 9.34 7.19
CA ALA A 83 10.40 8.79 6.26
C ALA A 83 10.90 7.52 5.55
N VAL A 84 12.16 7.48 5.11
CA VAL A 84 12.75 6.28 4.50
C VAL A 84 12.93 5.16 5.52
N ILE A 85 13.37 5.47 6.74
CA ILE A 85 13.51 4.47 7.81
C ILE A 85 12.15 3.85 8.13
N TRP A 86 11.13 4.66 8.38
CA TRP A 86 9.78 4.18 8.68
C TRP A 86 9.13 3.45 7.50
N GLY A 87 9.35 3.92 6.26
CA GLY A 87 8.94 3.19 5.06
C GLY A 87 9.59 1.82 4.96
N SER A 88 10.89 1.72 5.25
CA SER A 88 11.65 0.46 5.22
C SER A 88 11.18 -0.51 6.31
N VAL A 89 10.94 0.00 7.52
CA VAL A 89 10.36 -0.79 8.62
C VAL A 89 8.96 -1.29 8.26
N GLY A 90 8.13 -0.45 7.64
CA GLY A 90 6.79 -0.84 7.18
C GLY A 90 6.83 -1.99 6.16
N VAL A 91 7.77 -1.95 5.20
CA VAL A 91 7.97 -3.05 4.25
C VAL A 91 8.45 -4.30 4.95
N ALA A 92 9.40 -4.19 5.88
CA ALA A 92 9.88 -5.34 6.63
C ALA A 92 8.74 -6.02 7.40
N VAL A 93 7.88 -5.24 8.06
CA VAL A 93 6.67 -5.76 8.74
C VAL A 93 5.68 -6.37 7.76
N GLY A 94 5.46 -5.75 6.59
CA GLY A 94 4.59 -6.28 5.54
C GLY A 94 5.07 -7.64 4.99
N VAL A 95 6.39 -7.79 4.81
CA VAL A 95 6.99 -9.06 4.40
C VAL A 95 6.82 -10.13 5.48
N LEU A 96 6.99 -9.77 6.76
CA LEU A 96 6.74 -10.70 7.87
C LEU A 96 5.25 -11.11 7.97
N ALA A 97 4.34 -10.20 7.64
CA ALA A 97 2.90 -10.48 7.63
C ALA A 97 2.50 -11.51 6.56
N PHE A 98 3.32 -11.71 5.52
CA PHE A 98 3.12 -12.77 4.52
C PHE A 98 3.13 -14.18 5.13
N SER A 99 3.74 -14.36 6.31
CA SER A 99 3.75 -15.63 7.04
C SER A 99 2.43 -15.92 7.79
N ILE A 100 1.57 -14.93 7.99
CA ILE A 100 0.30 -15.10 8.72
C ILE A 100 -0.63 -16.12 8.05
N PRO A 101 -0.92 -16.05 6.73
CA PRO A 101 -1.75 -17.06 6.07
C PRO A 101 -1.22 -18.48 6.26
N PHE A 102 0.11 -18.67 6.24
CA PHE A 102 0.74 -19.96 6.48
C PHE A 102 0.51 -20.46 7.91
N LEU A 103 0.68 -19.58 8.90
CA LEU A 103 0.40 -19.90 10.30
C LEU A 103 -1.07 -20.22 10.56
N VAL A 104 -1.99 -19.53 9.88
CA VAL A 104 -3.44 -19.80 10.02
C VAL A 104 -3.80 -21.16 9.41
N LYS A 105 -3.22 -21.53 8.26
CA LYS A 105 -3.39 -22.87 7.66
C LYS A 105 -2.88 -23.95 8.62
N PHE A 106 -1.66 -23.77 9.13
CA PHE A 106 -1.04 -24.68 10.11
C PHE A 106 -1.86 -24.83 11.40
N ALA A 107 -2.37 -23.73 11.97
CA ALA A 107 -3.16 -23.76 13.20
C ALA A 107 -4.52 -24.44 13.03
N LEU A 108 -5.10 -24.40 11.82
CA LEU A 108 -6.34 -25.11 11.49
C LEU A 108 -6.13 -26.60 11.21
N GLY A 109 -4.87 -27.07 11.19
CA GLY A 109 -4.54 -28.49 11.00
C GLY A 109 -4.73 -28.98 9.56
N ILE A 110 -4.65 -28.07 8.58
CA ILE A 110 -4.84 -28.32 7.15
C ILE A 110 -3.63 -27.82 6.37
#